data_AF-A0A1T5MDU5-F1
#
_entry.id   AF-A0A1T5MDU5-F1
#
_cell.length_a   1.000
_cell.length_b   1.000
_cell.length_c   1.000
_cell.angle_alpha   90.00
_cell.angle_beta   90.00
_cell.angle_gamma   90.00
#
_symmetry.space_group_name_H-M   'P 1'
#
loop_
_entity.id
_entity.type
_entity.pdbx_description
1 polymer ?
#
loop_
_entity_poly.entity_id
_entity_poly.type
_entity_poly.pdbx_seq_one_letter_code
_entity_poly.pdbx_strand_id
1 'polypeptide(L)'
;MMTRIVTTALLVLFISVNDVLAQCAMCRSTLENNYSNGNPGIAAGINTGILYLLVLPYLAVMLLGYFWYKSSKNARTELSESAASR
;
A
#
# COMPACT_ATOMS: atom_id res chain seq x y z
N MET A 1 30.69 20.99 -11.67
CA MET A 1 29.45 21.75 -11.97
C MET A 1 28.20 20.88 -11.88
N MET A 2 28.18 19.73 -12.58
CA MET A 2 27.08 18.75 -12.57
C MET A 2 26.62 18.34 -11.17
N THR A 3 27.56 18.05 -10.26
CA THR A 3 27.26 17.63 -8.89
C THR A 3 26.48 18.67 -8.11
N ARG A 4 26.76 19.97 -8.33
CA ARG A 4 26.04 21.06 -7.65
C ARG A 4 24.62 21.21 -8.17
N ILE A 5 24.41 20.99 -9.48
CA ILE A 5 23.08 21.01 -10.10
C ILE A 5 22.23 19.85 -9.56
N VAL A 6 22.81 18.66 -9.49
CA VAL A 6 22.14 17.46 -8.94
C VAL A 6 21.78 17.66 -7.47
N THR A 7 22.68 18.21 -6.65
CA THR A 7 22.38 18.47 -5.24
C THR A 7 21.30 19.53 -5.06
N THR A 8 21.31 20.60 -5.86
CA THR A 8 20.28 21.65 -5.78
C THR A 8 18.92 21.13 -6.26
N ALA A 9 18.88 20.29 -7.30
CA ALA A 9 17.65 19.68 -7.79
C ALA A 9 17.03 18.71 -6.75
N LEU A 10 17.86 17.89 -6.10
CA LEU A 10 17.43 17.01 -5.01
C LEU A 10 16.89 17.80 -3.82
N LEU A 11 17.53 18.92 -3.46
CA LEU A 11 17.09 19.80 -2.38
C LEU A 11 15.71 20.44 -2.68
N VAL A 12 15.49 20.90 -3.91
CA VAL A 12 14.20 21.47 -4.34
C VAL A 12 13.09 20.42 -4.31
N LEU A 13 13.37 19.19 -4.74
CA LEU A 13 12.42 18.08 -4.67
C LEU A 13 12.02 17.78 -3.20
N PHE A 14 12.98 17.85 -2.29
CA PHE A 14 12.77 17.59 -0.86
C PHE A 14 11.98 18.70 -0.14
N ILE A 15 11.97 19.93 -0.67
CA ILE A 15 11.24 21.06 -0.09
C ILE A 15 9.85 21.21 -0.74
N SER A 16 9.63 20.62 -1.92
CA SER A 16 8.34 20.64 -2.63
C SER A 16 7.23 19.77 -2.02
N VAL A 17 7.46 19.17 -0.85
CA VAL A 17 6.42 18.47 -0.07
C VAL A 17 5.52 19.50 0.61
N ASN A 18 4.74 20.23 -0.20
CA ASN A 18 3.67 21.08 0.30
C ASN A 18 2.47 20.19 0.57
N ASP A 19 2.01 20.22 1.83
CA ASP A 19 0.77 19.66 2.35
C ASP A 19 0.14 18.57 1.49
N VAL A 20 0.64 17.34 1.68
CA VAL A 20 -0.25 16.19 1.60
C VAL A 20 -1.18 16.26 2.82
N LEU A 21 -2.02 17.29 2.89
CA LEU A 21 -3.37 17.11 3.39
C LEU A 21 -3.84 15.88 2.63
N ALA A 22 -3.98 14.75 3.34
CA ALA A 22 -4.54 13.54 2.76
C ALA A 22 -5.71 14.00 1.90
N GLN A 23 -5.54 13.97 0.57
CA GLN A 23 -6.56 14.43 -0.34
C GLN A 23 -7.66 13.39 -0.13
N CYS A 24 -8.71 13.81 0.61
CA CYS A 24 -9.77 13.01 1.26
C CYS A 24 -9.72 12.83 2.81
N ALA A 25 -9.10 13.71 3.60
CA ALA A 25 -9.41 13.85 5.05
C ALA A 25 -10.61 14.78 5.32
N MET A 26 -10.99 15.63 4.36
CA MET A 26 -12.19 16.48 4.41
C MET A 26 -13.47 15.64 4.58
N CYS A 27 -13.60 14.53 3.86
CA CYS A 27 -14.77 13.66 3.95
C CYS A 27 -14.91 13.01 5.32
N ARG A 28 -13.79 12.67 5.99
CA ARG A 28 -13.82 12.01 7.30
C ARG A 28 -14.30 12.97 8.40
N SER A 29 -13.79 14.20 8.42
CA SER A 29 -14.18 15.22 9.40
C SER A 29 -15.63 15.68 9.26
N THR A 30 -16.12 15.86 8.03
CA THR A 30 -17.53 16.19 7.76
C THR A 30 -18.45 15.03 8.18
N LEU A 31 -18.09 13.77 7.89
CA LEU A 31 -18.90 12.62 8.29
C LEU A 31 -18.94 12.42 9.81
N GLU A 32 -17.82 12.62 10.50
CA GLU A 32 -17.75 12.54 11.97
C GLU A 32 -18.58 13.64 12.64
N ASN A 33 -18.56 14.87 12.09
CA ASN A 33 -19.44 15.95 12.55
C ASN A 33 -20.93 15.66 12.30
N ASN A 34 -21.30 15.02 11.19
CA ASN A 34 -22.69 14.62 10.93
C ASN A 34 -23.16 13.49 11.85
N TYR A 35 -22.30 12.53 12.16
CA TYR A 35 -22.58 11.45 13.12
C TYR A 35 -22.82 12.00 14.54
N SER A 36 -21.95 12.89 15.02
CA SER A 36 -22.09 13.52 16.35
C SER A 36 -23.32 14.44 16.47
N ASN A 37 -23.82 14.99 15.35
CA ASN A 37 -25.06 15.78 15.30
C ASN A 37 -26.33 14.93 15.10
N GLY A 38 -26.23 13.60 15.20
CA GLY A 38 -27.39 12.70 15.18
C GLY A 38 -27.90 12.29 13.79
N ASN A 39 -27.14 12.55 12.72
CA ASN A 39 -27.44 12.05 11.36
C ASN A 39 -26.35 11.06 10.91
N PRO A 40 -26.46 9.76 11.27
CA PRO A 40 -25.36 8.80 11.14
C PRO A 40 -25.03 8.36 9.71
N GLY A 41 -25.87 8.64 8.71
CA GLY A 41 -25.64 8.44 7.27
C GLY A 41 -24.62 7.35 6.88
N ILE A 42 -23.66 7.72 6.02
CA ILE A 42 -22.53 6.86 5.60
C ILE A 42 -21.46 6.74 6.72
N ALA A 43 -21.55 7.54 7.77
CA ALA A 43 -20.56 7.64 8.84
C ALA A 43 -20.53 6.42 9.76
N ALA A 44 -21.65 5.70 9.92
CA ALA A 44 -21.71 4.49 10.76
C ALA A 44 -20.81 3.34 10.28
N GLY A 45 -20.41 3.31 8.99
CA GLY A 45 -19.64 2.21 8.38
C GLY A 45 -18.12 2.41 8.31
N ILE A 46 -17.59 3.55 8.77
CA ILE A 46 -16.18 3.91 8.56
C ILE A 46 -15.19 2.99 9.30
N ASN A 47 -15.53 2.49 10.49
CA ASN A 47 -14.67 1.55 11.23
C ASN A 47 -14.43 0.27 10.41
N THR A 48 -15.50 -0.23 9.77
CA THR A 48 -15.43 -1.36 8.84
C THR A 48 -14.57 -1.03 7.62
N GLY A 49 -14.72 0.18 7.04
CA GLY A 49 -13.91 0.62 5.91
C GLY A 49 -12.40 0.66 6.20
N ILE A 50 -12.01 1.13 7.38
CA ILE A 50 -10.60 1.17 7.82
C ILE A 50 -10.05 -0.25 7.99
N LEU A 51 -10.83 -1.15 8.60
CA LEU A 51 -10.49 -2.56 8.72
C LEU A 51 -10.27 -3.23 7.35
N TYR A 52 -11.14 -2.95 6.37
CA TYR A 52 -10.98 -3.48 5.01
C TYR A 52 -9.70 -2.96 4.33
N LEU A 53 -9.43 -1.66 4.42
CA LEU A 53 -8.22 -1.06 3.84
C LEU A 53 -6.93 -1.56 4.52
N LEU A 54 -6.99 -1.85 5.81
CA LEU A 54 -5.86 -2.42 6.54
C LEU A 54 -5.63 -3.90 6.17
N VAL A 55 -6.69 -4.71 6.06
CA VAL A 55 -6.59 -6.16 5.82
C VAL A 55 -6.14 -6.49 4.39
N LEU A 56 -6.60 -5.70 3.40
CA LEU A 56 -6.32 -5.93 1.98
C LEU A 56 -4.82 -6.05 1.62
N PRO A 57 -3.91 -5.16 2.06
CA PRO A 57 -2.49 -5.30 1.76
C PRO A 57 -1.86 -6.57 2.36
N TYR A 58 -2.26 -6.98 3.56
CA TYR A 58 -1.74 -8.22 4.17
C TYR A 58 -2.19 -9.47 3.39
N LEU A 59 -3.44 -9.50 2.93
CA LEU A 59 -3.95 -10.60 2.09
C LEU A 59 -3.23 -10.64 0.74
N ALA A 60 -2.96 -9.49 0.13
CA ALA A 60 -2.22 -9.41 -1.12
C ALA A 60 -0.80 -9.98 -0.97
N VAL A 61 -0.08 -9.61 0.09
CA VAL A 61 1.26 -10.15 0.38
C VAL A 61 1.22 -11.66 0.62
N MET A 62 0.22 -12.15 1.37
CA MET A 62 0.04 -13.58 1.64
C MET A 62 -0.18 -14.37 0.35
N LEU A 63 -1.04 -13.89 -0.55
CA LEU A 63 -1.31 -14.53 -1.84
C LEU A 63 -0.07 -14.55 -2.73
N LEU A 64 0.61 -13.41 -2.88
CA LEU A 64 1.82 -13.31 -3.70
C LEU A 64 2.93 -14.23 -3.16
N GLY A 65 3.12 -14.26 -1.84
CA GLY A 65 4.07 -15.15 -1.19
C GLY A 65 3.74 -16.63 -1.41
N TYR A 66 2.46 -17.01 -1.32
CA TYR A 66 2.02 -18.38 -1.56
C TYR A 66 2.26 -18.82 -3.01
N PHE A 67 1.89 -17.98 -4.00
CA PHE A 67 2.13 -18.30 -5.41
C PHE A 67 3.62 -18.36 -5.75
N TRP A 68 4.43 -17.46 -5.18
CA TRP A 68 5.87 -17.49 -5.35
C TRP A 68 6.50 -18.76 -4.75
N TYR A 69 6.10 -19.15 -3.54
CA TYR A 69 6.57 -20.38 -2.89
C TYR A 69 6.22 -21.62 -3.72
N LYS A 70 4.98 -21.72 -4.22
CA LYS A 70 4.54 -22.84 -5.06
C LYS A 70 5.32 -22.92 -6.37
N SER A 71 5.50 -21.78 -7.05
CA SER A 71 6.30 -21.70 -8.29
C SER A 71 7.76 -22.10 -8.05
N SER A 72 8.36 -21.59 -6.98
CA SER A 72 9.75 -21.88 -6.61
C SER A 72 9.97 -23.36 -6.24
N LYS A 73 8.99 -24.02 -5.60
CA LYS A 73 9.08 -25.45 -5.29
C LYS A 73 9.08 -26.29 -6.57
N ASN A 74 8.21 -25.97 -7.54
CA ASN A 74 8.13 -26.71 -8.80
C ASN A 74 9.42 -26.58 -9.62
N ALA A 75 9.99 -25.36 -9.69
CA ALA A 75 11.26 -25.13 -10.39
C ALA A 75 12.43 -25.92 -9.77
N ARG A 76 12.45 -26.10 -8.44
CA ARG A 76 13.48 -26.93 -7.78
C ARG A 76 13.35 -28.41 -8.09
N THR A 77 12.12 -28.93 -8.21
CA THR A 77 11.89 -30.32 -8.58
C THR A 77 12.35 -30.61 -10.01
N GLU A 78 12.04 -29.74 -10.96
CA GLU A 78 12.44 -29.88 -12.37
C GLU A 78 13.97 -29.81 -12.56
N LEU A 79 14.65 -28.95 -11.78
CA LEU A 79 16.12 -28.90 -11.76
C LEU A 79 16.73 -30.18 -11.17
N SER A 80 16.12 -30.76 -10.13
CA SER A 80 16.58 -32.01 -9.51
C SER A 80 16.40 -33.22 -10.42
N GLU A 81 15.28 -33.32 -11.16
CA GLU A 81 15.08 -34.37 -12.16
C GLU A 81 16.02 -34.21 -13.37
N SER A 82 16.24 -32.98 -13.83
CA SER A 82 17.19 -32.70 -14.92
C SER A 82 18.65 -32.99 -14.51
N ALA A 83 18.99 -32.84 -13.23
CA ALA A 83 20.30 -33.21 -12.69
C ALA A 83 20.46 -34.71 -12.43
N ALA A 84 19.36 -35.43 -12.15
CA ALA A 84 19.38 -36.88 -11.95
C ALA A 84 19.29 -37.69 -13.27
N SER A 85 18.83 -37.06 -14.35
CA SER A 85 18.73 -37.64 -15.70
C SER A 85 20.01 -37.48 -16.54
N ARG A 86 20.98 -36.69 -16.08
CA ARG A 86 22.34 -36.62 -16.62
C ARG A 86 23.28 -37.54 -15.85
#